data_AF-A0A2U1LCC7-F1
#
_entry.id   AF-A0A2U1LCC7-F1
#
_cell.length_a   1.000
_cell.length_b   1.000
_cell.length_c   1.000
_cell.angle_alpha   90.00
_cell.angle_beta   90.00
_cell.angle_gamma   90.00
#
_symmetry.space_group_name_H-M   'P 1'
#
loop_
_entity.id
_entity.type
_entity.pdbx_description
1 polymer ?
#
loop_
_entity_poly.entity_id
_entity_poly.type
_entity_poly.pdbx_seq_one_letter_code
_entity_poly.pdbx_strand_id
1 'polypeptide(L)'
;MVDGKVYKPSTSVDPTSPSWARPVLTNARLAVEVFDGTCHFGMWQCEVLDALFQQGLDIAVEESKPEDVEERNSLTINRLAFSIVRSCLSREQRYAFSKETSAYKL
;
A
#
# COMPACT_ATOMS: atom_id res chain seq x y z
N MET A 1 15.35 -46.64 1.18
CA MET A 1 14.75 -45.95 2.34
C MET A 1 15.17 -44.49 2.27
N VAL A 2 14.19 -43.60 2.40
CA VAL A 2 14.26 -42.14 2.24
C VAL A 2 14.69 -41.47 3.57
N ASP A 3 14.99 -40.17 3.50
CA ASP A 3 15.07 -39.15 4.56
C ASP A 3 16.43 -38.89 5.25
N GLY A 4 16.90 -37.65 5.44
CA GLY A 4 16.28 -36.35 5.17
C GLY A 4 17.30 -35.21 5.26
N LYS A 5 17.45 -34.44 4.18
CA LYS A 5 18.22 -33.19 4.20
C LYS A 5 17.30 -32.12 4.78
N VAL A 6 17.46 -31.84 6.08
CA VAL A 6 16.79 -30.73 6.75
C VAL A 6 17.26 -29.44 6.09
N TYR A 7 16.42 -28.89 5.20
CA TYR A 7 16.60 -27.54 4.69
C TYR A 7 16.21 -26.58 5.81
N LYS A 8 17.21 -26.06 6.51
CA LYS A 8 17.00 -24.92 7.40
C LYS A 8 16.61 -23.73 6.53
N PRO A 9 15.46 -23.08 6.75
CA PRO A 9 15.19 -21.82 6.08
C PRO A 9 16.16 -20.78 6.66
N SER A 10 17.17 -20.41 5.88
CA SER A 10 17.96 -19.21 6.15
C SER A 10 17.09 -18.01 5.88
N THR A 11 16.29 -17.61 6.86
CA THR A 11 15.71 -16.27 6.91
C THR A 11 16.82 -15.32 7.38
N SER A 12 17.83 -15.11 6.54
CA SER A 12 18.82 -14.06 6.72
C SER A 12 18.13 -12.73 6.40
N VAL A 13 17.48 -12.14 7.40
CA VAL A 13 17.03 -10.76 7.30
C VAL A 13 18.24 -9.86 7.43
N ASP A 14 18.63 -9.24 6.31
CA ASP A 14 19.71 -8.26 6.29
C ASP A 14 19.29 -7.05 7.15
N PRO A 15 20.03 -6.70 8.22
CA PRO A 15 19.68 -5.59 9.10
C PRO A 15 19.88 -4.22 8.46
N THR A 16 20.47 -4.16 7.26
CA THR A 16 20.80 -2.92 6.55
C THR A 16 19.66 -2.37 5.68
N SER A 17 18.54 -3.09 5.57
CA SER A 17 17.42 -2.62 4.75
C SER A 17 16.76 -1.39 5.40
N PRO A 18 16.65 -0.24 4.69
CA PRO A 18 16.06 0.99 5.21
C PRO A 18 14.69 0.75 5.83
N SER A 19 14.31 1.51 6.85
CA SER A 19 13.02 1.35 7.53
C SER A 19 11.82 1.46 6.57
N TRP A 20 11.94 2.24 5.49
CA TRP A 20 10.93 2.35 4.43
C TRP A 20 10.78 1.07 3.59
N ALA A 21 11.80 0.21 3.52
CA ALA A 21 11.76 -1.05 2.78
C ALA A 21 11.00 -2.16 3.52
N ARG A 22 10.55 -1.89 4.75
CA ARG A 22 9.71 -2.78 5.54
C ARG A 22 8.35 -2.11 5.72
N PRO A 23 7.43 -2.20 4.74
CA PRO A 23 6.04 -1.84 5.00
C PRO A 23 5.55 -2.74 6.12
N VAL A 24 5.40 -2.18 7.32
CA VAL A 24 4.77 -2.87 8.44
C VAL A 24 3.28 -2.83 8.12
N LEU A 25 2.81 -3.82 7.36
CA LEU A 25 1.39 -4.04 7.17
C LEU A 25 0.82 -4.45 8.53
N THR A 26 0.43 -3.47 9.32
CA THR A 26 -0.27 -3.73 10.57
C THR A 26 -1.66 -4.20 10.20
N ASN A 27 -2.18 -5.25 10.85
CA ASN A 27 -3.60 -5.64 10.75
C ASN A 27 -4.53 -4.60 11.40
N ALA A 28 -4.08 -3.34 11.54
CA ALA A 28 -4.90 -2.24 12.00
C ALA A 28 -6.04 -2.07 11.00
N ARG A 29 -7.27 -2.13 11.50
CA ARG A 29 -8.45 -1.80 10.69
C ARG A 29 -8.31 -0.34 10.26
N LEU A 30 -8.25 -0.09 8.95
CA LEU A 30 -8.35 1.24 8.37
C LEU A 30 -9.60 1.92 8.94
N ALA A 31 -9.40 3.00 9.69
CA ALA A 31 -10.46 3.82 10.27
C ALA A 31 -10.86 4.95 9.30
N VAL A 32 -11.10 4.60 8.03
CA VAL A 32 -11.46 5.54 6.98
C VAL A 32 -12.87 5.19 6.51
N GLU A 33 -13.73 6.19 6.39
CA GLU A 33 -15.09 5.99 5.88
C GLU A 33 -15.08 5.56 4.41
N VAL A 34 -16.10 4.81 3.98
CA VAL A 34 -16.27 4.48 2.56
C VAL A 34 -16.81 5.71 1.83
N PHE A 35 -16.09 6.19 0.83
CA PHE A 35 -16.54 7.27 -0.05
C PHE A 35 -17.55 6.75 -1.06
N ASP A 36 -18.77 7.26 -0.97
CA ASP A 36 -19.87 6.96 -1.89
C ASP A 36 -20.17 8.10 -2.88
N GLY A 37 -19.50 9.25 -2.72
CA GLY A 37 -19.73 10.46 -3.52
C GLY A 37 -20.59 11.52 -2.84
N THR A 38 -21.10 11.25 -1.63
CA THR A 38 -21.97 12.18 -0.89
C THR A 38 -21.27 12.87 0.29
N CYS A 39 -20.24 12.24 0.86
CA CYS A 39 -19.47 12.82 1.95
C CYS A 39 -18.47 13.88 1.45
N HIS A 40 -17.87 14.61 2.40
CA HIS A 40 -16.99 15.73 2.08
C HIS A 40 -15.64 15.22 1.54
N PHE A 41 -15.48 15.23 0.21
CA PHE A 41 -14.32 14.65 -0.48
C PHE A 41 -12.96 15.06 0.12
N GLY A 42 -12.75 16.34 0.40
CA GLY A 42 -11.48 16.80 0.96
C GLY A 42 -11.16 16.23 2.35
N MET A 43 -12.18 15.97 3.19
CA MET A 43 -11.97 15.35 4.50
C MET A 43 -11.65 13.87 4.37
N TRP A 44 -12.42 13.17 3.53
CA TRP A 44 -12.15 11.77 3.21
C TRP A 44 -10.75 11.58 2.61
N GLN A 45 -10.33 12.47 1.70
CA GLN A 45 -9.01 12.43 1.11
C GLN A 45 -7.90 12.57 2.16
N CYS A 46 -8.05 13.48 3.13
CA CYS A 46 -7.10 13.60 4.24
C CYS A 46 -7.03 12.32 5.07
N GLU A 47 -8.16 11.70 5.42
CA GLU A 47 -8.19 10.44 6.18
C GLU A 47 -7.50 9.28 5.43
N VAL A 48 -7.69 9.19 4.11
CA VAL A 48 -7.00 8.20 3.26
C VAL A 48 -5.49 8.45 3.26
N LEU A 49 -5.06 9.70 3.09
CA LEU A 49 -3.64 10.07 3.08
C LEU A 49 -2.98 9.77 4.44
N ASP A 50 -3.65 10.11 5.55
CA ASP A 50 -3.18 9.79 6.90
C ASP A 50 -3.04 8.28 7.11
N ALA A 51 -3.97 7.49 6.58
CA ALA A 51 -3.88 6.03 6.66
C ALA A 51 -2.74 5.46 5.81
N LEU A 52 -2.48 6.00 4.62
CA LEU A 52 -1.32 5.61 3.81
C LEU A 52 -0.01 5.95 4.53
N PHE A 53 0.08 7.13 5.14
CA PHE A 53 1.24 7.56 5.93
C PHE A 53 1.48 6.64 7.14
N GLN A 54 0.42 6.29 7.88
CA GLN A 54 0.51 5.34 9.01
C GLN A 54 1.01 3.95 8.60
N GLN A 55 0.78 3.54 7.35
CA GLN A 55 1.25 2.27 6.80
C GLN A 55 2.60 2.39 6.07
N GLY A 56 3.19 3.59 5.96
CA GLY A 56 4.43 3.85 5.21
C GLY A 56 4.27 3.65 3.70
N LEU A 57 3.10 4.00 3.16
CA LEU A 57 2.74 3.86 1.74
C LEU A 57 2.49 5.21 1.06
N ASP A 58 2.72 6.31 1.77
CA ASP A 58 2.56 7.69 1.31
C ASP A 58 3.41 8.02 0.08
N ILE A 59 4.58 7.40 -0.07
CA ILE A 59 5.41 7.58 -1.27
C ILE A 59 4.72 7.13 -2.58
N ALA A 60 3.66 6.32 -2.52
CA ALA A 60 2.92 5.86 -3.70
C ALA A 60 1.99 6.93 -4.29
N VAL A 61 1.65 7.96 -3.51
CA VAL A 61 0.77 9.06 -3.94
C VAL A 61 1.56 10.31 -4.32
N GLU A 62 2.88 10.28 -4.18
CA GLU A 62 3.77 11.30 -4.75
C GLU A 62 3.80 11.21 -6.28
N GLU A 63 4.01 12.35 -6.94
CA GLU A 63 4.02 12.44 -8.41
C GLU A 63 5.19 11.66 -9.04
N SER A 64 6.30 11.53 -8.33
CA SER A 64 7.50 10.84 -8.78
C SER A 64 8.01 9.84 -7.76
N LYS A 65 8.54 8.72 -8.25
CA LYS A 65 9.19 7.71 -7.41
C LYS A 65 10.52 8.28 -6.88
N PRO A 66 10.83 8.17 -5.57
CA PRO A 66 12.14 8.51 -5.03
C PRO A 66 13.28 7.73 -5.71
N GLU A 67 14.43 8.37 -5.91
CA GLU A 67 15.58 7.76 -6.61
C GLU A 67 16.14 6.54 -5.87
N ASP A 68 16.06 6.54 -4.55
CA ASP A 68 16.57 5.50 -3.64
C ASP A 68 15.66 4.28 -3.49
N VAL A 69 14.44 4.33 -4.04
CA VAL A 69 13.47 3.23 -3.96
C VAL A 69 13.61 2.29 -5.15
N GLU A 70 13.91 1.01 -4.91
CA GLU A 70 13.95 -0.02 -5.96
C GLU A 70 12.61 -0.13 -6.68
N GLU A 71 12.62 -0.32 -8.01
CA GLU A 71 11.41 -0.41 -8.83
C GLU A 71 10.42 -1.49 -8.34
N ARG A 72 10.93 -2.66 -7.93
CA ARG A 72 10.10 -3.73 -7.36
C ARG A 72 9.40 -3.29 -6.06
N ASN A 73 10.09 -2.54 -5.22
CA ASN A 73 9.54 -2.03 -3.97
C ASN A 73 8.50 -0.93 -4.26
N SER A 74 8.80 -0.02 -5.18
CA SER A 74 7.85 0.99 -5.65
C SER A 74 6.57 0.37 -6.21
N LEU A 75 6.67 -0.68 -7.04
CA LEU A 75 5.51 -1.40 -7.57
C LEU A 75 4.68 -2.04 -6.45
N THR A 76 5.35 -2.60 -5.44
CA THR A 76 4.69 -3.22 -4.29
C THR A 76 3.95 -2.18 -3.46
N ILE A 77 4.60 -1.06 -3.16
CA ILE A 77 4.05 0.05 -2.39
C ILE A 77 2.85 0.66 -3.12
N ASN A 78 2.96 0.91 -4.43
CA ASN A 78 1.86 1.39 -5.25
C ASN A 78 0.66 0.42 -5.25
N ARG A 79 0.89 -0.90 -5.35
CA ARG A 79 -0.20 -1.90 -5.30
C ARG A 79 -0.91 -1.93 -3.95
N LEU A 80 -0.16 -1.78 -2.87
CA LEU A 80 -0.71 -1.74 -1.51
C LEU A 80 -1.52 -0.45 -1.31
N ALA A 81 -0.96 0.71 -1.65
CA ALA A 81 -1.65 2.00 -1.56
C ALA A 81 -2.92 2.01 -2.42
N PHE A 82 -2.84 1.57 -3.67
CA PHE A 82 -3.99 1.45 -4.57
C PHE A 82 -5.07 0.53 -3.99
N SER A 83 -4.68 -0.56 -3.34
CA SER A 83 -5.63 -1.48 -2.70
C SER A 83 -6.34 -0.83 -1.51
N ILE A 84 -5.63 -0.01 -0.73
CA ILE A 84 -6.20 0.76 0.38
C ILE A 84 -7.19 1.80 -0.15
N VAL A 85 -6.77 2.68 -1.07
CA VAL A 85 -7.64 3.72 -1.63
C VAL A 85 -8.90 3.09 -2.24
N ARG A 86 -8.72 2.03 -3.06
CA ARG A 86 -9.84 1.30 -3.64
C ARG A 86 -10.76 0.68 -2.60
N SER A 87 -10.23 0.19 -1.47
CA SER A 87 -11.04 -0.36 -0.38
C SER A 87 -11.92 0.69 0.30
N CYS A 88 -11.44 1.93 0.35
CA CYS A 88 -12.15 3.11 0.86
C CYS A 88 -13.20 3.66 -0.11
N LEU A 89 -13.33 3.14 -1.34
CA LEU A 89 -14.35 3.54 -2.30
C LEU A 89 -15.56 2.60 -2.26
N SER A 90 -16.77 3.14 -2.46
CA SER A 90 -17.97 2.34 -2.72
C SER A 90 -17.87 1.57 -4.04
N ARG A 91 -18.73 0.58 -4.24
CA ARG A 91 -18.70 -0.25 -5.47
C ARG A 91 -18.88 0.60 -6.73
N GLU A 92 -19.76 1.58 -6.65
CA GLU A 92 -20.12 2.48 -7.73
C GLU A 92 -18.93 3.38 -8.09
N GLN A 93 -18.24 3.93 -7.09
CA GLN A 93 -17.05 4.77 -7.31
C GLN A 93 -15.88 3.95 -7.86
N ARG A 94 -15.67 2.70 -7.41
CA ARG A 94 -14.61 1.82 -7.94
C ARG A 94 -14.72 1.57 -9.44
N TYR A 95 -15.92 1.60 -10.01
CA TYR A 95 -16.12 1.30 -11.43
C TYR A 95 -15.44 2.35 -12.32
N ALA A 96 -15.49 3.63 -11.92
CA ALA A 96 -14.85 4.74 -12.63
C ALA A 96 -13.33 4.56 -12.76
N PHE A 97 -12.71 3.87 -11.81
CA PHE A 97 -11.27 3.65 -11.73
C PHE A 97 -10.85 2.21 -12.05
N SER A 98 -11.73 1.41 -12.67
CA SER A 98 -11.50 -0.02 -12.91
C SER A 98 -10.28 -0.33 -13.79
N LYS A 99 -9.82 0.63 -14.59
CA LYS A 99 -8.62 0.54 -15.44
C LYS A 99 -7.38 1.16 -14.81
N GLU A 100 -7.55 1.88 -13.71
CA GLU A 100 -6.45 2.54 -13.03
C GLU A 100 -5.64 1.51 -12.23
N THR A 101 -4.33 1.73 -12.16
CA THR A 101 -3.40 0.85 -11.44
C THR A 101 -2.44 1.63 -10.55
N SER A 102 -2.45 2.96 -10.67
CA SER A 102 -1.65 3.87 -9.85
C SER A 102 -2.47 4.48 -8.73
N ALA A 103 -1.93 4.49 -7.52
CA ALA A 103 -2.56 5.15 -6.37
C ALA A 103 -2.63 6.67 -6.53
N TYR A 104 -1.63 7.28 -7.17
CA TYR A 104 -1.59 8.72 -7.44
C TYR A 104 -2.75 9.23 -8.33
N LYS A 105 -3.28 8.37 -9.21
CA LYS A 105 -4.32 8.73 -10.18
C LYS A 105 -5.75 8.53 -9.67
N LEU A 106 -5.90 8.02 -8.45
CA LEU A 106 -7.20 7.87 -7.77
C LEU A 106 -7.54 9.15 -7.02
#